data_AF-A0A9E5EBF3-F1
#
_entry.id   AF-A0A9E5EBF3-F1
#
_cell.length_a   1.000
_cell.length_b   1.000
_cell.length_c   1.000
_cell.angle_alpha   90.00
_cell.angle_beta   90.00
_cell.angle_gamma   90.00
#
_symmetry.space_group_name_H-M   'P 1'
#
loop_
_entity.id
_entity.type
_entity.pdbx_description
1 polymer ?
#
loop_
_entity_poly.entity_id
_entity_poly.type
_entity_poly.pdbx_seq_one_letter_code
_entity_poly.pdbx_strand_id
1 'polypeptide(L)'
;DWQALPSATPPNRFFGYSHILDGGWTGNHYPRSWLLLGLNQFGPIVNTDTTPTPFAHSRRLITQGDVKNDPAKAHGYVQPNKNSPKDAKGNYLQDEVWKYLFTSDVNAVGAAVAPETSTPMDLRKK
;
A
#
# COMPACT_ATOMS: atom_id res chain seq x y z
N ASP A 1 -3.80 18.91 -4.06
CA ASP A 1 -3.70 17.61 -3.35
C ASP A 1 -5.00 17.32 -2.63
N TRP A 2 -5.86 16.53 -3.25
CA TRP A 2 -7.16 16.19 -2.65
C TRP A 2 -7.00 15.29 -1.42
N GLN A 3 -5.89 14.54 -1.33
CA GLN A 3 -5.60 13.58 -0.26
C GLN A 3 -5.49 14.24 1.12
N ALA A 4 -5.18 15.54 1.17
CA ALA A 4 -5.05 16.32 2.41
C ALA A 4 -6.35 17.04 2.80
N LEU A 5 -7.38 17.00 1.95
CA LEU A 5 -8.64 17.66 2.23
C LEU A 5 -9.44 16.87 3.28
N PRO A 6 -10.34 17.54 4.02
CA PRO A 6 -11.24 16.86 4.94
C PRO A 6 -11.99 15.72 4.25
N SER A 7 -12.07 14.57 4.91
CA SER A 7 -12.79 13.40 4.43
C SER A 7 -13.92 13.00 5.38
N ALA A 8 -15.05 12.56 4.80
CA ALA A 8 -16.11 11.91 5.55
C ALA A 8 -15.71 10.49 6.02
N THR A 9 -14.73 9.87 5.37
CA THR A 9 -14.20 8.57 5.78
C THR A 9 -13.08 8.78 6.80
N PRO A 10 -13.18 8.21 8.01
CA PRO A 10 -12.12 8.30 9.01
C PRO A 10 -10.78 7.76 8.51
N PRO A 11 -9.65 8.40 8.86
CA PRO A 11 -8.32 8.02 8.36
C PRO A 11 -7.95 6.54 8.58
N ASN A 12 -8.35 5.94 9.70
CA ASN A 12 -8.07 4.54 10.04
C ASN A 12 -8.79 3.52 9.14
N ARG A 13 -9.71 3.98 8.29
CA ARG A 13 -10.47 3.14 7.34
C ARG A 13 -9.92 3.20 5.92
N PHE A 14 -8.92 4.03 5.66
CA PHE A 14 -8.18 3.98 4.41
C PHE A 14 -7.08 2.93 4.48
N PHE A 15 -6.85 2.27 3.35
CA PHE A 15 -5.76 1.33 3.17
C PHE A 15 -5.03 1.65 1.87
N GLY A 16 -3.71 1.64 1.93
CA GLY A 16 -2.83 1.73 0.79
C GLY A 16 -2.24 0.37 0.45
N TYR A 17 -2.27 -0.01 -0.82
CA TYR A 17 -1.53 -1.16 -1.34
C TYR A 17 -0.98 -0.83 -2.72
N SER A 18 0.33 -1.01 -2.92
CA SER A 18 0.99 -0.74 -4.20
C SER A 18 2.23 -1.60 -4.40
N HIS A 19 2.62 -1.80 -5.64
CA HIS A 19 3.88 -2.42 -5.99
C HIS A 19 5.01 -1.36 -5.98
N ILE A 20 6.19 -1.67 -5.45
CA ILE A 20 7.28 -0.67 -5.33
C ILE A 20 7.85 -0.18 -6.67
N LEU A 21 7.66 -0.95 -7.74
CA LEU A 21 8.03 -0.57 -9.11
C LEU A 21 6.89 0.12 -9.87
N ASP A 22 5.75 0.38 -9.23
CA ASP A 22 4.73 1.24 -9.81
C ASP A 22 5.33 2.65 -9.98
N GLY A 23 5.06 3.29 -11.13
CA GLY A 23 5.51 4.66 -11.41
C GLY A 23 5.11 5.64 -10.31
N GLY A 24 3.95 5.43 -9.68
CA GLY A 24 3.54 6.23 -8.52
C GLY A 24 4.49 6.10 -7.32
N TRP A 25 5.10 4.94 -7.11
CA TRP A 25 6.04 4.73 -6.00
C TRP A 25 7.38 5.43 -6.25
N THR A 26 7.97 5.21 -7.43
CA THR A 26 9.27 5.80 -7.81
C THR A 26 9.27 7.34 -7.79
N GLY A 27 8.12 7.96 -8.10
CA GLY A 27 7.92 9.41 -8.01
C GLY A 27 7.66 9.95 -6.59
N ASN A 28 7.55 9.08 -5.58
CA ASN A 28 7.05 9.34 -4.23
C ASN A 28 5.56 9.69 -4.14
N HIS A 29 4.76 9.43 -5.18
CA HIS A 29 3.32 9.73 -5.15
C HIS A 29 2.58 8.93 -4.06
N TYR A 30 2.84 7.63 -3.92
CA TYR A 30 2.19 6.80 -2.90
C TYR A 30 2.63 7.09 -1.47
N PRO A 31 3.95 7.06 -1.12
CA PRO A 31 4.36 7.40 0.24
C PRO A 31 3.89 8.81 0.64
N ARG A 32 3.96 9.79 -0.27
CA ARG A 32 3.40 11.13 -0.03
C ARG A 32 1.89 11.11 0.18
N SER A 33 1.14 10.46 -0.70
CA SER A 33 -0.33 10.42 -0.59
C SER A 33 -0.77 9.75 0.71
N TRP A 34 -0.07 8.70 1.13
CA TRP A 34 -0.36 8.03 2.40
C TRP A 34 -0.01 8.89 3.62
N LEU A 35 1.04 9.70 3.55
CA LEU A 35 1.32 10.71 4.58
C LEU A 35 0.27 11.82 4.61
N LEU A 36 -0.19 12.30 3.46
CA LEU A 36 -1.27 13.30 3.39
C LEU A 36 -2.60 12.77 3.94
N LEU A 37 -2.86 11.47 3.77
CA LEU A 37 -4.00 10.77 4.38
C LEU A 37 -3.78 10.42 5.87
N GLY A 38 -2.59 10.69 6.43
CA GLY A 38 -2.25 10.39 7.83
C GLY A 38 -2.06 8.91 8.15
N LEU A 39 -1.83 8.05 7.14
CA LEU A 39 -1.80 6.59 7.35
C LEU A 39 -0.62 6.12 8.20
N ASN A 40 0.43 6.94 8.36
CA ASN A 40 1.53 6.65 9.26
C ASN A 40 1.13 6.61 10.74
N GLN A 41 -0.04 7.14 11.09
CA GLN A 41 -0.62 6.99 12.43
C GLN A 41 -1.21 5.58 12.67
N PHE A 42 -1.32 4.74 11.64
CA PHE A 42 -1.93 3.41 11.71
C PHE A 42 -0.99 2.31 11.18
N GLY A 43 0.30 2.37 11.52
CA GLY A 43 1.29 1.35 11.19
C GLY A 43 2.38 1.81 10.22
N PRO A 44 3.56 1.14 10.22
CA PRO A 44 4.66 1.37 9.27
C PRO A 44 4.30 0.95 7.84
N ILE A 45 5.11 1.29 6.84
CA ILE A 45 5.01 0.60 5.53
C ILE A 45 5.43 -0.87 5.73
N VAL A 46 4.58 -1.81 5.29
CA VAL A 46 4.79 -3.26 5.47
C VAL A 46 4.89 -3.95 4.11
N ASN A 47 5.93 -4.77 3.93
CA ASN A 47 6.03 -5.65 2.76
C ASN A 47 5.22 -6.94 2.99
N THR A 48 4.18 -7.13 2.20
CA THR A 48 3.26 -8.28 2.27
C THR A 48 3.88 -9.58 1.79
N ASP A 49 4.97 -9.53 1.03
CA ASP A 49 5.63 -10.74 0.52
C ASP A 49 6.39 -11.49 1.62
N THR A 50 6.73 -10.79 2.70
CA THR A 50 7.58 -11.31 3.80
C THR A 50 6.92 -11.21 5.16
N THR A 51 5.80 -10.49 5.27
CA THR A 51 5.05 -10.31 6.52
C THR A 51 3.71 -11.02 6.40
N PRO A 52 3.37 -11.97 7.28
CA PRO A 52 2.06 -12.61 7.24
C PRO A 52 0.93 -11.66 7.73
N THR A 53 -0.30 -11.99 7.36
CA THR A 53 -1.52 -11.35 7.91
C THR A 53 -1.52 -11.44 9.46
N PRO A 54 -1.93 -10.40 10.21
CA PRO A 54 -2.62 -9.18 9.76
C PRO A 54 -1.69 -8.01 9.39
N PHE A 55 -0.46 -8.27 8.92
CA PHE A 55 0.47 -7.25 8.41
C PHE A 55 0.76 -6.14 9.44
N ALA A 56 0.98 -6.54 10.68
CA ALA A 56 1.13 -5.64 11.83
C ALA A 56 -0.02 -4.61 11.97
N HIS A 57 -1.20 -4.95 11.45
CA HIS A 57 -2.38 -4.08 11.35
C HIS A 57 -2.11 -2.76 10.62
N SER A 58 -1.12 -2.72 9.74
CA SER A 58 -0.76 -1.52 9.00
C SER A 58 -1.79 -1.16 7.93
N ARG A 59 -2.01 0.14 7.74
CA ARG A 59 -2.78 0.70 6.61
C ARG A 59 -1.91 1.02 5.38
N ARG A 60 -0.62 0.69 5.42
CA ARG A 60 0.36 1.02 4.38
C ARG A 60 1.08 -0.25 3.93
N LEU A 61 0.55 -0.91 2.91
CA LEU A 61 1.06 -2.19 2.41
C LEU A 61 1.79 -2.00 1.09
N ILE A 62 2.89 -2.72 0.90
CA ILE A 62 3.60 -2.80 -0.37
C ILE A 62 3.91 -4.25 -0.72
N THR A 63 4.20 -4.47 -1.99
CA THR A 63 4.76 -5.72 -2.50
C THR A 63 5.94 -5.40 -3.42
N GLN A 64 6.91 -6.31 -3.43
CA GLN A 64 8.07 -6.37 -4.30
C GLN A 64 8.01 -7.62 -5.20
N GLY A 65 6.82 -8.18 -5.40
CA GLY A 65 6.61 -9.38 -6.20
C GLY A 65 7.24 -9.29 -7.59
N ASP A 66 7.70 -10.42 -8.11
CA ASP A 66 8.43 -10.39 -9.38
C ASP A 66 7.53 -9.98 -10.56
N VAL A 67 7.82 -8.80 -11.11
CA VAL A 67 7.21 -8.26 -12.34
C VAL A 67 8.18 -8.27 -13.52
N LYS A 68 9.33 -8.93 -13.41
CA LYS A 68 10.39 -8.99 -14.42
C LYS A 68 10.86 -7.60 -14.87
N ASN A 69 10.98 -6.68 -13.91
CA ASN A 69 11.36 -5.27 -14.11
C ASN A 69 10.44 -4.52 -15.10
N ASP A 70 9.16 -4.89 -15.17
CA ASP A 70 8.16 -4.23 -16.02
C ASP A 70 7.24 -3.32 -15.17
N PRO A 71 7.40 -1.98 -15.22
CA PRO A 71 6.56 -1.05 -14.47
C PRO A 71 5.08 -1.10 -14.85
N ALA A 72 4.74 -1.49 -16.09
CA ALA A 72 3.34 -1.62 -16.50
C ALA A 72 2.67 -2.80 -15.78
N LYS A 73 3.42 -3.89 -15.57
CA LYS A 73 2.96 -5.01 -14.73
C LYS A 73 2.93 -4.63 -13.26
N ALA A 74 3.87 -3.83 -12.77
CA ALA A 74 3.85 -3.35 -11.39
C ALA A 74 2.55 -2.61 -11.06
N HIS A 75 2.10 -1.72 -11.95
CA HIS A 75 0.85 -0.99 -11.76
C HIS A 75 -0.38 -1.90 -11.68
N GLY A 76 -0.45 -2.90 -12.56
CA GLY A 76 -1.52 -3.90 -12.57
C GLY A 76 -1.35 -5.03 -11.55
N TYR A 77 -0.19 -5.12 -10.88
CA TYR A 77 0.14 -6.26 -10.01
C TYR A 77 -0.88 -6.37 -8.91
N VAL A 78 -1.10 -5.28 -8.17
CA VAL A 78 -1.96 -5.27 -6.99
C VAL A 78 -3.44 -5.38 -7.30
N GLN A 79 -3.87 -5.25 -8.57
CA GLN A 79 -5.29 -5.30 -8.95
C GLN A 79 -5.73 -6.74 -9.23
N PRO A 80 -6.89 -7.22 -8.71
CA PRO A 80 -7.41 -8.54 -9.02
C PRO A 80 -7.86 -8.56 -10.48
N ASN A 81 -7.22 -9.39 -11.30
CA ASN A 81 -7.58 -9.56 -12.71
C ASN A 81 -7.12 -10.94 -13.21
N LYS A 82 -7.40 -11.25 -14.49
CA LYS A 82 -7.03 -12.54 -15.10
C LYS A 82 -5.53 -12.86 -15.06
N ASN A 83 -4.68 -11.85 -14.90
CA ASN A 83 -3.22 -11.94 -14.84
C ASN A 83 -2.68 -11.80 -13.41
N SER A 84 -3.53 -11.85 -12.38
CA SER A 84 -3.07 -11.80 -10.99
C SER A 84 -2.03 -12.90 -10.72
N PRO A 85 -0.97 -12.57 -9.98
CA PRO A 85 0.16 -13.47 -9.77
C PRO A 85 -0.26 -14.67 -8.92
N LYS A 86 0.25 -15.85 -9.28
CA LYS A 86 -0.04 -17.13 -8.63
C LYS A 86 1.25 -17.85 -8.25
N ASP A 87 1.19 -18.64 -7.20
CA ASP A 87 2.25 -19.59 -6.87
C ASP A 87 2.24 -20.79 -7.84
N ALA A 88 3.21 -21.70 -7.69
CA ALA A 88 3.32 -22.91 -8.50
C ALA A 88 2.12 -23.87 -8.34
N LYS A 89 1.32 -23.72 -7.29
CA LYS A 89 0.11 -24.51 -7.03
C LYS A 89 -1.14 -23.84 -7.60
N GLY A 90 -1.02 -22.65 -8.17
CA GLY A 90 -2.13 -21.87 -8.73
C GLY A 90 -2.88 -20.99 -7.73
N ASN A 91 -2.42 -20.89 -6.47
CA ASN A 91 -3.01 -19.99 -5.48
C ASN A 91 -2.60 -18.56 -5.77
N TYR A 92 -3.50 -17.59 -5.61
CA TYR A 92 -3.14 -16.18 -5.80
C TYR A 92 -2.25 -15.69 -4.67
N LEU A 93 -1.15 -15.02 -5.03
CA LEU A 93 -0.18 -14.51 -4.04
C LEU A 93 -0.75 -13.39 -3.16
N GLN A 94 -1.84 -12.77 -3.59
CA GLN A 94 -2.42 -11.58 -2.94
C GLN A 94 -3.70 -11.87 -2.15
N ASP A 95 -4.15 -13.13 -2.09
CA ASP A 95 -5.43 -13.46 -1.45
C ASP A 95 -5.49 -12.97 0.00
N GLU A 96 -4.42 -13.15 0.77
CA GLU A 96 -4.37 -12.70 2.16
C GLU A 96 -4.37 -11.17 2.30
N VAL A 97 -3.77 -10.45 1.34
CA VAL A 97 -3.83 -8.99 1.30
C VAL A 97 -5.26 -8.53 1.04
N TRP A 98 -5.92 -9.11 0.03
CA TRP A 98 -7.29 -8.74 -0.30
C TRP A 98 -8.29 -9.08 0.81
N LYS A 99 -8.15 -10.23 1.46
CA LYS A 99 -8.92 -10.56 2.66
C LYS A 99 -8.70 -9.50 3.73
N TYR A 100 -7.45 -9.17 4.06
CA TYR A 100 -7.14 -8.12 5.03
C TYR A 100 -7.77 -6.77 4.66
N LEU A 101 -7.69 -6.32 3.40
CA LEU A 101 -8.26 -5.04 2.98
C LEU A 101 -9.80 -4.98 3.10
N PHE A 102 -10.49 -6.10 2.89
CA PHE A 102 -11.96 -6.13 2.88
C PHE A 102 -12.61 -6.57 4.20
N THR A 103 -11.90 -7.32 5.05
CA THR A 103 -12.52 -7.95 6.23
C THR A 103 -11.88 -7.60 7.56
N SER A 104 -10.80 -6.81 7.57
CA SER A 104 -10.16 -6.40 8.82
C SER A 104 -11.07 -5.59 9.72
N ASP A 105 -10.91 -5.79 11.03
CA ASP A 105 -11.40 -4.84 12.02
C ASP A 105 -10.68 -3.49 11.82
N VAL A 106 -11.44 -2.48 11.43
CA VAL A 106 -10.92 -1.13 11.15
C VAL A 106 -10.39 -0.41 12.40
N ASN A 107 -10.72 -0.89 13.60
CA ASN A 107 -10.22 -0.35 14.86
C ASN A 107 -8.92 -1.03 15.32
N ALA A 108 -8.62 -2.23 14.81
CA ALA A 108 -7.31 -2.86 15.01
C ALA A 108 -6.29 -2.21 14.08
N VAL A 109 -5.46 -1.33 14.64
CA VAL A 109 -4.48 -0.51 13.91
C VAL A 109 -3.05 -0.78 14.39
N GLY A 110 -2.09 -0.67 13.47
CA GLY A 110 -0.67 -0.77 13.78
C GLY A 110 -0.14 0.43 14.55
N ALA A 111 1.06 0.28 15.13
CA ALA A 111 1.71 1.35 15.87
C ALA A 111 2.02 2.57 14.99
N ALA A 112 1.70 3.77 15.49
CA ALA A 112 2.03 5.01 14.83
C ALA A 112 3.55 5.17 14.67
N VAL A 113 3.98 5.72 13.53
CA VAL A 113 5.39 6.02 13.26
C VAL A 113 5.56 7.42 12.71
N ALA A 114 6.78 7.97 12.82
CA ALA A 114 7.12 9.25 12.24
C ALA A 114 6.96 9.23 10.70
N PRO A 115 6.60 10.37 10.08
CA PRO A 115 6.62 10.50 8.62
C PRO A 115 7.99 10.19 8.01
N GLU A 116 8.02 9.59 6.81
CA GLU A 116 9.27 9.32 6.10
C GLU A 116 9.95 10.63 5.64
N THR A 117 11.11 10.94 6.20
CA THR A 117 11.86 12.19 5.93
C THR A 117 12.34 12.32 4.49
N SER A 118 12.48 11.20 3.78
CA SER A 118 12.85 11.15 2.36
C SER A 118 11.69 11.44 1.41
N THR A 119 10.45 11.58 1.91
CA THR A 119 9.26 11.79 1.08
C THR A 119 9.00 13.29 0.87
N PRO A 120 9.20 13.83 -0.34
CA PRO A 120 8.91 15.22 -0.62
C PRO A 120 7.39 15.50 -0.58
N MET A 121 6.99 16.49 0.22
CA MET A 121 5.57 16.86 0.36
C MET A 121 5.08 17.84 -0.71
N ASP A 122 5.95 18.48 -1.48
CA ASP A 122 5.59 19.27 -2.66
C ASP A 122 6.22 18.66 -3.91
N LEU A 123 5.40 18.04 -4.77
CA LEU A 123 5.84 17.39 -6.01
C LEU A 123 5.79 18.31 -7.24
N ARG A 124 5.31 19.56 -7.11
CA ARG A 124 5.20 20.50 -8.24
C ARG A 124 6.54 21.07 -8.69
N LYS A 125 7.58 20.91 -7.87
CA LYS A 125 8.92 21.49 -8.08
C LYS A 125 9.90 20.51 -8.73
N LYS A 126 9.41 19.48 -9.43
CA LYS A 126 10.24 18.53 -10.18
C LYS A 126 10.27 18.91 -11.66
#